data_AF-A0A7V1BKL3-F1
#
_entry.id   AF-A0A7V1BKL3-F1
#
_cell.length_a   1.000
_cell.length_b   1.000
_cell.length_c   1.000
_cell.angle_alpha   90.00
_cell.angle_beta   90.00
_cell.angle_gamma   90.00
#
_symmetry.space_group_name_H-M   'P 1'
#
loop_
_entity.id
_entity.type
_entity.pdbx_description
1 polymer ?
#
loop_
_entity_poly.entity_id
_entity_poly.type
_entity_poly.pdbx_seq_one_letter_code
_entity_poly.pdbx_strand_id
1 'polypeptide(L)'
;MMTSQVWFVYLLGCRSGRVYTGVTPDLAARIAKHQNGTGAMFTRLNRPEQLLAAKAFPSKVEAMQLEYQIKRLGRSQKLLLASRWCEEYPLDKLAEQFPALVEYVV
;
A
#
# COMPACT_ATOMS: atom_id res chain seq x y z
N MET A 1 23.71 17.77 0.69
CA MET A 1 22.98 17.03 1.74
C MET A 1 22.10 16.01 1.05
N MET A 2 22.31 14.71 1.29
CA MET A 2 21.44 13.67 0.74
C MET A 2 20.17 13.60 1.60
N THR A 3 19.05 14.09 1.09
CA THR A 3 17.76 13.90 1.75
C THR A 3 17.33 12.44 1.58
N SER A 4 17.35 11.65 2.66
CA SER A 4 16.78 10.30 2.64
C SER A 4 15.26 10.45 2.54
N GLN A 5 14.71 10.30 1.34
CA GLN A 5 13.27 10.35 1.12
C GLN A 5 12.64 9.05 1.63
N VAL A 6 11.58 9.17 2.44
CA VAL A 6 10.78 8.03 2.91
C VAL A 6 10.01 7.40 1.75
N TRP A 7 9.93 6.07 1.74
CA TRP A 7 9.13 5.28 0.80
C TRP A 7 8.13 4.43 1.55
N PHE A 8 6.94 4.27 0.99
CA PHE A 8 5.90 3.40 1.52
C PHE A 8 5.81 2.12 0.72
N VAL A 9 5.67 0.99 1.41
CA VAL A 9 5.15 -0.26 0.86
C VAL A 9 3.70 -0.37 1.32
N TYR A 10 2.79 -0.65 0.40
CA TYR A 10 1.35 -0.73 0.71
C TYR A 10 0.71 -1.98 0.09
N LEU A 11 -0.36 -2.45 0.74
CA LEU A 11 -1.19 -3.56 0.28
C LEU A 11 -2.62 -3.07 0.02
N LEU A 12 -3.18 -3.41 -1.14
CA LEU A 12 -4.55 -3.11 -1.51
C LEU A 12 -5.37 -4.39 -1.66
N GLY A 13 -6.58 -4.38 -1.11
CA GLY A 13 -7.59 -5.40 -1.39
C GLY A 13 -8.28 -5.05 -2.70
N CYS A 14 -8.29 -5.98 -3.66
CA CYS A 14 -8.98 -5.80 -4.94
C CYS A 14 -10.28 -6.59 -4.97
N ARG A 15 -11.27 -6.11 -5.73
CA ARG A 15 -12.58 -6.76 -5.92
C ARG A 15 -12.52 -8.21 -6.37
N SER A 16 -11.44 -8.61 -7.05
CA SER A 16 -11.21 -10.01 -7.45
C SER A 16 -10.76 -10.92 -6.30
N GLY A 17 -10.72 -10.42 -5.06
CA GLY A 17 -10.17 -11.09 -3.89
C GLY A 17 -8.64 -11.16 -3.86
N ARG A 18 -7.96 -10.62 -4.88
CA ARG A 18 -6.50 -10.55 -4.95
C ARG A 18 -5.97 -9.41 -4.07
N VAL A 19 -4.74 -9.57 -3.61
CA VAL A 19 -4.01 -8.53 -2.87
C VAL A 19 -2.90 -7.97 -3.74
N TYR A 20 -3.00 -6.68 -4.06
CA TYR A 20 -1.96 -5.93 -4.76
C TYR A 20 -0.93 -5.40 -3.76
N THR A 21 0.33 -5.32 -4.19
CA THR A 21 1.43 -4.74 -3.41
C THR A 21 2.17 -3.75 -4.28
N GLY A 22 2.43 -2.56 -3.75
CA GLY A 22 3.16 -1.52 -4.46
C GLY A 22 4.06 -0.71 -3.54
N VAL A 23 4.93 0.09 -4.17
CA VAL A 23 5.79 1.07 -3.50
C VAL A 23 5.62 2.48 -4.06
N THR A 24 5.76 3.49 -3.21
CA THR A 24 5.66 4.89 -3.61
C THR A 24 6.28 5.81 -2.55
N PRO A 25 6.91 6.93 -2.94
CA PRO A 25 7.30 7.97 -1.98
C PRO A 25 6.12 8.90 -1.61
N ASP A 26 5.02 8.85 -2.37
CA ASP A 26 3.80 9.61 -2.14
C ASP A 26 2.62 8.64 -2.09
N LEU A 27 2.18 8.29 -0.88
CA LEU A 27 1.16 7.29 -0.66
C LEU A 27 -0.22 7.79 -1.09
N ALA A 28 -0.63 8.96 -0.62
CA ALA A 28 -1.92 9.57 -0.91
C ALA A 28 -2.15 9.73 -2.42
N ALA A 29 -1.21 10.34 -3.14
CA ALA A 29 -1.37 10.54 -4.58
C ALA A 29 -1.40 9.22 -5.35
N ARG A 30 -0.64 8.20 -4.89
CA ARG A 30 -0.61 6.90 -5.56
C ARG A 30 -1.92 6.15 -5.39
N ILE A 31 -2.48 6.15 -4.17
CA ILE A 31 -3.75 5.50 -3.86
C ILE A 31 -4.91 6.16 -4.64
N ALA A 32 -4.94 7.50 -4.71
CA ALA A 32 -5.89 8.24 -5.52
C ALA A 32 -5.83 7.88 -7.02
N LYS A 33 -4.63 7.72 -7.59
CA LYS A 33 -4.45 7.27 -9.00
C LYS A 33 -5.05 5.89 -9.23
N HIS A 34 -4.89 4.97 -8.28
CA HIS A 34 -5.45 3.63 -8.39
C HIS A 34 -6.98 3.64 -8.43
N GLN A 35 -7.64 4.52 -7.69
CA GLN A 35 -9.10 4.68 -7.73
C GLN A 35 -9.59 5.32 -9.03
N ASN A 36 -8.89 6.34 -9.52
CA ASN A 36 -9.22 7.02 -10.77
C ASN A 36 -8.94 6.17 -12.02
N GLY A 37 -8.53 4.90 -11.85
CA GLY A 37 -8.23 3.99 -12.95
C GLY A 37 -6.96 4.36 -13.72
N THR A 38 -6.16 5.31 -13.22
CA THR A 38 -4.91 5.77 -13.84
C THR A 38 -3.67 5.20 -13.14
N GLY A 39 -3.87 4.28 -12.18
CA GLY A 39 -2.81 3.51 -11.53
C GLY A 39 -2.25 2.39 -12.39
N ALA A 40 -1.62 1.40 -11.75
CA ALA A 40 -1.02 0.27 -12.44
C ALA A 40 -2.05 -0.50 -13.31
N MET A 41 -1.62 -1.07 -14.44
CA MET A 41 -2.48 -1.85 -15.33
C MET A 41 -3.25 -2.93 -14.57
N PHE A 42 -2.58 -3.63 -13.64
CA PHE A 42 -3.22 -4.66 -12.81
C PHE A 42 -4.42 -4.10 -12.02
N THR A 43 -4.24 -2.98 -11.33
CA THR A 43 -5.29 -2.35 -10.51
C THR A 43 -6.37 -1.69 -11.35
N ARG A 44 -6.07 -1.28 -12.60
CA ARG A 44 -7.08 -0.83 -13.55
C ARG A 44 -8.01 -1.96 -13.97
N LEU A 45 -7.46 -3.17 -14.14
CA LEU A 45 -8.21 -4.39 -14.43
C LEU A 45 -8.83 -5.04 -13.17
N ASN A 46 -8.27 -4.77 -12.00
CA ASN A 46 -8.67 -5.31 -10.70
C ASN A 46 -8.82 -4.14 -9.72
N ARG A 47 -9.93 -3.40 -9.84
CA ARG A 47 -10.17 -2.19 -9.05
C ARG A 47 -9.93 -2.47 -7.56
N PRO A 48 -9.02 -1.70 -6.91
CA PRO A 48 -8.88 -1.74 -5.46
C PRO A 48 -10.15 -1.27 -4.78
N GLU A 49 -10.54 -1.95 -3.71
CA GLU A 49 -11.69 -1.62 -2.87
C GLU A 49 -11.24 -0.93 -1.58
N GLN A 50 -10.12 -1.35 -1.00
CA GLN A 50 -9.64 -0.82 0.28
C GLN A 50 -8.12 -0.90 0.42
N LEU A 51 -7.57 0.03 1.20
CA LEU A 51 -6.20 -0.05 1.70
C LEU A 51 -6.16 -1.05 2.87
N LEU A 52 -5.33 -2.08 2.76
CA LEU A 52 -5.22 -3.11 3.81
C LEU A 52 -4.14 -2.78 4.83
N ALA A 53 -3.03 -2.20 4.37
CA ALA A 53 -1.91 -1.78 5.21
C ALA A 53 -0.94 -0.89 4.41
N ALA A 54 -0.19 -0.04 5.10
CA ALA A 54 0.98 0.63 4.55
C ALA A 54 2.05 0.81 5.63
N LYS A 55 3.33 0.72 5.23
CA LYS A 55 4.48 0.88 6.12
C LYS A 55 5.55 1.76 5.48
N ALA A 56 6.12 2.67 6.26
CA ALA A 56 7.19 3.57 5.85
C ALA A 56 8.58 2.90 5.96
N PHE A 57 9.45 3.23 5.02
CA PHE A 57 10.84 2.76 4.91
C PHE A 57 11.77 3.95 4.64
N PRO A 58 13.00 3.93 5.18
CA PRO A 58 13.93 5.05 5.06
C PRO A 58 14.49 5.23 3.66
N SER A 59 14.41 4.20 2.79
CA SER A 59 14.97 4.22 1.45
C SER A 59 14.10 3.49 0.41
N LYS A 60 14.24 3.91 -0.86
CA LYS A 60 13.64 3.22 -2.01
C LYS A 60 14.07 1.77 -2.12
N VAL A 61 15.35 1.50 -1.85
CA VAL A 61 15.96 0.17 -2.01
C VAL A 61 15.33 -0.83 -1.05
N GLU A 62 15.23 -0.47 0.24
CA GLU A 62 14.57 -1.32 1.25
C GLU A 62 13.10 -1.57 0.91
N ALA A 63 12.37 -0.52 0.53
CA ALA A 63 10.97 -0.65 0.12
C ALA A 63 10.80 -1.61 -1.07
N MET A 64 11.64 -1.49 -2.11
CA MET A 64 11.59 -2.35 -3.30
C MET A 64 11.98 -3.80 -3.00
N GLN A 65 12.98 -4.03 -2.15
CA GLN A 65 13.37 -5.37 -1.72
C GLN A 65 12.23 -6.07 -0.98
N LEU A 66 11.57 -5.35 -0.08
CA LEU A 66 10.42 -5.89 0.64
C LEU A 66 9.22 -6.12 -0.29
N GLU A 67 8.93 -5.20 -1.21
CA GLU A 67 7.87 -5.36 -2.21
C GLU A 67 8.09 -6.64 -3.04
N TYR A 68 9.32 -6.91 -3.45
CA TYR A 68 9.68 -8.13 -4.18
C TYR A 68 9.40 -9.39 -3.36
N GLN A 69 9.75 -9.40 -2.07
CA GLN A 69 9.46 -10.52 -1.17
C GLN A 69 7.95 -10.73 -1.01
N ILE A 70 7.20 -9.66 -0.73
CA ILE A 70 5.75 -9.72 -0.54
C ILE A 70 5.03 -10.19 -1.81
N LYS A 71 5.48 -9.77 -2.99
CA LYS A 71 4.88 -10.20 -4.28
C LYS A 71 4.87 -11.72 -4.45
N ARG A 72 5.85 -12.43 -3.89
CA ARG A 72 5.99 -13.90 -3.94
C ARG A 72 5.09 -14.63 -2.93
N LEU A 73 4.51 -13.92 -1.96
CA LEU A 73 3.60 -14.50 -0.99
C LEU A 73 2.24 -14.85 -1.62
N GLY A 74 1.64 -15.92 -1.13
CA GLY A 74 0.25 -16.26 -1.43
C GLY A 74 -0.73 -15.29 -0.79
N ARG A 75 -2.01 -15.33 -1.22
CA ARG A 75 -3.07 -14.44 -0.72
C ARG A 75 -3.16 -14.44 0.81
N SER A 76 -3.27 -15.61 1.44
CA SER A 76 -3.44 -15.74 2.89
C SER A 76 -2.27 -15.14 3.66
N GLN A 77 -1.05 -15.32 3.16
CA GLN A 77 0.16 -14.73 3.77
C GLN A 77 0.16 -13.21 3.65
N LYS A 78 -0.29 -12.65 2.51
CA LYS A 78 -0.43 -11.20 2.35
C LYS A 78 -1.49 -10.60 3.28
N LEU A 79 -2.61 -11.29 3.49
CA LEU A 79 -3.64 -10.86 4.43
C LEU A 79 -3.15 -10.90 5.88
N LEU A 80 -2.44 -11.97 6.27
CA LEU A 80 -1.83 -12.05 7.60
C LEU A 80 -0.80 -10.93 7.81
N LEU A 81 0.04 -10.67 6.80
CA LEU A 81 0.99 -9.56 6.85
C LEU A 81 0.29 -8.21 7.00
N ALA A 82 -0.78 -7.99 6.24
CA ALA A 82 -1.56 -6.76 6.31
C ALA A 82 -2.21 -6.58 7.69
N SER A 83 -2.78 -7.64 8.29
CA SER A 83 -3.33 -7.61 9.66
C SER A 83 -2.27 -7.15 10.67
N ARG A 84 -1.10 -7.80 10.65
CA ARG A 84 0.01 -7.45 11.54
C ARG A 84 0.48 -6.01 11.35
N TRP A 85 0.54 -5.54 10.11
CA TRP A 85 0.91 -4.15 9.84
C TRP A 85 -0.16 -3.17 10.26
N CYS A 86 -1.44 -3.51 10.17
CA CYS A 86 -2.51 -2.65 10.66
C CYS A 86 -2.50 -2.55 12.19
N GLU A 87 -2.13 -3.62 12.89
CA GLU A 87 -1.92 -3.61 14.33
C GLU A 87 -0.72 -2.73 14.74
N GLU A 88 0.39 -2.80 14.01
CA GLU A 88 1.62 -2.05 14.30
C GLU A 88 1.58 -0.59 13.78
N TYR A 89 0.91 -0.36 12.66
CA TYR A 89 0.75 0.91 11.94
C TYR A 89 -0.73 1.12 11.59
N PRO A 90 -1.57 1.52 12.57
CA PRO A 90 -3.00 1.68 12.36
C PRO A 90 -3.35 2.64 11.22
N LEU A 91 -4.30 2.23 10.40
CA LEU A 91 -4.70 2.99 9.22
C LEU A 91 -5.44 4.29 9.55
N ASP A 92 -6.14 4.35 10.67
CA ASP A 92 -6.76 5.57 11.21
C ASP A 92 -5.70 6.64 11.50
N LYS A 93 -4.58 6.25 12.12
CA LYS A 93 -3.41 7.13 12.34
C LYS A 93 -2.76 7.56 11.04
N LEU A 94 -2.69 6.67 10.07
CA LEU A 94 -2.21 7.01 8.75
C LEU A 94 -3.17 8.00 8.04
N ALA A 95 -4.48 7.85 8.20
CA ALA A 95 -5.48 8.74 7.63
C ALA A 95 -5.51 10.11 8.32
N GLU A 96 -5.19 10.21 9.61
CA GLU A 96 -4.95 11.49 10.31
C GLU A 96 -3.78 12.25 9.65
N GLN A 97 -2.71 11.56 9.27
CA GLN A 97 -1.56 12.14 8.58
C GLN A 97 -1.83 12.44 7.09
N PHE A 98 -2.66 11.62 6.46
CA PHE A 98 -3.01 11.71 5.05
C PHE A 98 -4.54 11.69 4.89
N PRO A 99 -5.23 12.85 5.06
CA PRO A 99 -6.69 12.91 5.02
C PRO A 99 -7.30 12.37 3.72
N ALA A 100 -6.56 12.42 2.62
CA ALA A 100 -6.94 11.82 1.34
C ALA A 100 -7.08 10.29 1.38
N LEU A 101 -6.65 9.61 2.46
CA LEU A 101 -6.79 8.18 2.65
C LEU A 101 -8.04 7.80 3.47
N VAL A 102 -8.76 8.74 4.07
CA VAL A 102 -9.92 8.45 4.94
C VAL A 102 -10.96 7.57 4.23
N GLU A 103 -11.25 7.83 2.95
CA GLU A 103 -12.21 7.05 2.16
C GLU A 103 -11.73 5.62 1.81
N TYR A 104 -10.51 5.25 2.20
CA TYR A 104 -9.83 4.00 1.84
C TYR A 104 -9.54 3.11 3.04
N VAL A 105 -9.73 3.64 4.24
CA VAL A 105 -9.60 2.96 5.52
C VAL A 105 -11.03 2.61 5.96
N VAL A 106 -11.37 1.34 5.84
CA VAL A 106 -12.68 0.81 6.27
C VAL A 106 -12.58 0.37 7.72
#